data_AF-A0A8J3RU98-F1
#
_entry.id   AF-A0A8J3RU98-F1
#
_cell.length_a   1.000
_cell.length_b   1.000
_cell.length_c   1.000
_cell.angle_alpha   90.00
_cell.angle_beta   90.00
_cell.angle_gamma   90.00
#
_symmetry.space_group_name_H-M   'P 1'
#
loop_
_entity.id
_entity.type
_entity.pdbx_description
1 polymer ?
#
loop_
_entity_poly.entity_id
_entity_poly.type
_entity_poly.pdbx_seq_one_letter_code
_entity_poly.pdbx_strand_id
1 'polypeptide(L)'
;MSHYRRRVPAGFTDQYVAAVNHGALLAVGLALAGIQLLVRSGRDGADEALCEVIRLDHLDDRFERVIIGSGDGIFTDLADWLRSRGVEVVVVSRPNALSYRLRRTAAHVIPLDLAA
;
A
#
# COMPACT_ATOMS: atom_id res chain seq x y z
N MET A 1 11.16 7.25 0.23
CA MET A 1 11.28 6.14 1.20
C MET A 1 11.81 6.51 2.59
N SER A 2 12.66 7.54 2.75
CA SER A 2 13.23 7.88 4.08
C SER A 2 12.19 8.17 5.17
N HIS A 3 11.14 8.95 4.86
CA HIS A 3 10.05 9.23 5.81
C HIS A 3 9.22 7.99 6.15
N TYR A 4 8.91 7.16 5.14
CA TYR A 4 8.17 5.92 5.31
C TYR A 4 8.92 4.94 6.21
N ARG A 5 10.20 4.66 5.93
CA ARG A 5 11.04 3.73 6.69
C ARG A 5 11.27 4.15 8.15
N ARG A 6 11.13 5.44 8.49
CA ARG A 6 11.18 5.89 9.89
C ARG A 6 9.93 5.55 10.69
N ARG A 7 8.80 5.32 10.02
CA ARG A 7 7.50 5.08 10.65
C ARG A 7 7.09 3.61 10.55
N VAL A 8 7.53 2.93 9.50
CA VAL A 8 7.22 1.54 9.22
C VAL A 8 8.51 0.73 9.38
N PRO A 9 8.61 -0.12 10.42
CA PRO A 9 9.72 -1.05 10.56
C PRO A 9 9.81 -1.96 9.33
N ALA A 10 11.02 -2.13 8.82
CA ALA A 10 11.30 -3.00 7.70
C ALA A 10 11.99 -4.29 8.17
N GLY A 11 11.44 -5.45 7.82
CA GLY A 11 12.03 -6.76 7.96
C GLY A 11 12.79 -7.21 6.71
N PHE A 12 13.63 -8.24 6.85
CA PHE A 12 14.36 -8.82 5.71
C PHE A 12 13.46 -9.67 4.80
N THR A 13 12.30 -10.10 5.31
CA THR A 13 11.28 -10.87 4.57
C THR A 13 10.19 -9.99 3.96
N ASP A 14 10.29 -8.67 4.10
CA ASP A 14 9.27 -7.75 3.61
C ASP A 14 9.33 -7.65 2.09
N GLN A 15 8.17 -7.81 1.45
CA GLN A 15 7.99 -7.50 0.04
C GLN A 15 7.44 -6.08 -0.10
N TYR A 16 8.11 -5.28 -0.93
CA TYR A 16 7.67 -3.92 -1.27
C TYR A 16 7.12 -3.93 -2.69
N VAL A 17 5.89 -3.44 -2.83
CA VAL A 17 5.24 -3.25 -4.13
C VAL A 17 4.73 -1.81 -4.21
N ALA A 18 4.98 -1.15 -5.33
CA ALA A 18 4.44 0.16 -5.64
C ALA A 18 3.78 0.11 -7.03
N ALA A 19 2.76 0.93 -7.26
CA ALA A 19 2.14 1.06 -8.56
C ALA A 19 2.09 2.51 -9.01
N VAL A 20 2.26 2.73 -10.31
CA VAL A 20 2.26 4.07 -10.90
C VAL A 20 1.57 4.08 -12.27
N ASN A 21 1.11 5.26 -12.66
CA ASN A 21 0.81 5.53 -14.06
C ASN A 21 2.12 5.55 -14.89
N HIS A 22 2.04 5.17 -16.18
CA HIS A 22 3.19 5.12 -17.09
C HIS A 22 3.97 6.44 -17.17
N GLY A 23 3.30 7.60 -17.04
CA GLY A 23 3.95 8.90 -17.05
C GLY A 23 4.90 9.13 -15.87
N ALA A 24 4.73 8.39 -14.77
CA ALA A 24 5.57 8.48 -13.57
C ALA A 24 6.61 7.35 -13.48
N LEU A 25 6.63 6.41 -14.43
CA LEU A 25 7.48 5.21 -14.39
C LEU A 25 8.96 5.55 -14.17
N LEU A 26 9.53 6.43 -15.00
CA LEU A 26 10.96 6.72 -14.94
C LEU A 26 11.35 7.36 -13.60
N ALA A 27 10.62 8.39 -13.18
CA ALA A 27 10.92 9.13 -11.96
C ALA A 27 10.77 8.23 -10.71
N VAL A 28 9.69 7.46 -10.64
CA VAL A 28 9.42 6.59 -9.48
C VAL A 28 10.33 5.36 -9.49
N GLY A 29 10.61 4.78 -10.66
CA GLY A 29 11.54 3.64 -10.79
C GLY A 29 12.95 3.97 -10.31
N LEU A 30 13.44 5.18 -10.61
CA LEU A 30 14.72 5.65 -10.07
C LEU A 30 14.65 5.92 -8.56
N ALA A 31 13.58 6.56 -8.08
CA ALA A 31 13.43 6.90 -6.66
C ALA A 31 13.19 5.70 -5.74
N LEU A 32 12.60 4.62 -6.27
CA LEU A 32 12.21 3.39 -5.55
C LEU A 32 12.98 2.16 -6.05
N ALA A 33 14.22 2.35 -6.50
CA ALA A 33 15.06 1.26 -7.00
C ALA A 33 15.08 0.06 -6.03
N GLY A 34 14.84 -1.15 -6.56
CA GLY A 34 14.77 -2.39 -5.79
C GLY A 34 13.39 -2.75 -5.24
N ILE A 35 12.36 -1.93 -5.48
CA ILE A 35 10.96 -2.25 -5.19
C ILE A 35 10.29 -2.83 -6.43
N GLN A 36 9.37 -3.79 -6.27
CA GLN A 36 8.54 -4.27 -7.37
C GLN A 36 7.61 -3.14 -7.83
N LEU A 37 7.84 -2.63 -9.03
CA LEU A 37 7.07 -1.53 -9.59
C LEU A 37 6.06 -2.05 -10.62
N LEU A 38 4.78 -1.87 -10.33
CA LEU A 38 3.68 -2.11 -11.25
C LEU A 38 3.38 -0.83 -12.04
N VAL A 39 3.05 -0.99 -13.33
CA VAL A 39 2.73 0.14 -14.19
C VAL A 39 1.41 -0.14 -14.88
N ARG A 40 0.44 0.75 -14.71
CA ARG A 40 -0.85 0.68 -15.41
C ARG A 40 -1.36 2.07 -15.71
N SER A 41 -1.77 2.27 -16.96
CA SER A 41 -2.37 3.50 -17.44
C SER A 41 -3.82 3.64 -16.97
N GLY A 42 -4.36 4.86 -17.08
CA GLY A 42 -5.72 5.18 -16.67
C GLY A 42 -5.74 5.99 -15.38
N ARG A 43 -6.93 6.50 -15.05
CA ARG A 43 -7.16 7.36 -13.86
C ARG A 43 -6.88 6.60 -12.56
N ASP A 44 -7.33 5.35 -12.50
CA ASP A 44 -7.26 4.51 -11.31
C ASP A 44 -6.32 3.29 -11.52
N GLY A 45 -5.57 3.28 -12.62
CA GLY A 45 -4.79 2.11 -13.05
C GLY A 45 -3.75 1.65 -12.03
N ALA A 46 -3.10 2.59 -11.34
CA ALA A 46 -2.14 2.25 -10.28
C ALA A 46 -2.82 1.47 -9.13
N ASP A 47 -3.98 1.94 -8.68
CA ASP A 47 -4.71 1.33 -7.56
C ASP A 47 -5.30 -0.03 -7.96
N GLU A 48 -5.84 -0.14 -9.17
CA GLU A 48 -6.30 -1.41 -9.73
C GLU A 48 -5.18 -2.45 -9.80
N ALA A 49 -3.97 -2.04 -10.23
CA ALA A 49 -2.82 -2.94 -10.30
C ALA A 49 -2.39 -3.45 -8.92
N LEU A 50 -2.46 -2.62 -7.88
CA LEU A 50 -2.20 -3.05 -6.50
C LEU A 50 -3.26 -4.04 -5.99
N CYS A 51 -4.54 -3.71 -6.20
CA CYS A 51 -5.65 -4.59 -5.82
C CYS A 51 -5.56 -5.96 -6.50
N GLU A 52 -5.14 -6.00 -7.76
CA GLU A 52 -4.97 -7.23 -8.52
C GLU A 52 -3.80 -8.07 -7.98
N VAL A 53 -2.62 -7.47 -7.78
CA VAL A 53 -1.47 -8.21 -7.21
C VAL A 53 -1.79 -8.78 -5.84
N ILE A 54 -2.46 -8.03 -4.97
CA ILE A 54 -2.79 -8.52 -3.62
C ILE A 54 -3.68 -9.77 -3.67
N ARG A 55 -4.57 -9.87 -4.67
CA ARG A 55 -5.44 -11.04 -4.85
C ARG A 55 -4.76 -12.19 -5.57
N LEU A 56 -3.95 -11.92 -6.59
CA LEU A 56 -3.33 -12.93 -7.44
C LEU A 56 -2.09 -13.58 -6.78
N ASP A 57 -1.38 -12.84 -5.93
CA ASP A 57 -0.18 -13.35 -5.24
C ASP A 57 -0.49 -14.14 -3.96
N HIS A 58 -1.77 -14.36 -3.64
CA HIS A 58 -2.22 -15.09 -2.44
C HIS A 58 -1.54 -14.56 -1.17
N LEU A 59 -1.57 -13.23 -0.97
CA LEU A 59 -0.86 -12.61 0.16
C LEU A 59 -1.37 -13.10 1.52
N ASP A 60 -2.63 -13.52 1.60
CA ASP A 60 -3.23 -14.13 2.78
C ASP A 60 -2.53 -15.41 3.24
N ASP A 61 -1.94 -16.17 2.32
CA ASP A 61 -1.20 -17.38 2.64
C ASP A 61 0.28 -17.11 2.93
N ARG A 62 0.80 -15.95 2.49
CA ARG A 62 2.23 -15.63 2.51
C ARG A 62 2.63 -14.64 3.60
N PHE A 63 1.69 -13.81 4.05
CA PHE A 63 1.97 -12.71 4.96
C PHE A 63 0.92 -12.61 6.06
N GLU A 64 1.39 -12.52 7.30
CA GLU A 64 0.54 -12.26 8.46
C GLU A 64 0.10 -10.80 8.55
N ARG A 65 0.80 -9.89 7.84
CA ARG A 65 0.54 -8.45 7.84
C ARG A 65 0.67 -7.86 6.45
N VAL A 66 -0.27 -6.98 6.10
CA VAL A 66 -0.22 -6.14 4.91
C VAL A 66 -0.27 -4.66 5.31
N ILE A 67 0.65 -3.87 4.75
CA ILE A 67 0.72 -2.43 4.99
C ILE A 67 0.28 -1.69 3.73
N ILE A 68 -0.85 -0.99 3.81
CA ILE A 68 -1.41 -0.20 2.71
C ILE A 68 -0.88 1.23 2.84
N GLY A 69 0.03 1.60 1.94
CA GLY A 69 0.63 2.94 1.86
C GLY A 69 -0.24 4.00 1.19
N SER A 70 -1.56 3.97 1.40
CA SER A 70 -2.53 4.89 0.80
C SER A 70 -3.65 5.24 1.77
N GLY A 71 -4.20 6.44 1.61
CA GLY A 71 -5.42 6.87 2.31
C GLY A 71 -6.71 6.67 1.50
N ASP A 72 -6.59 6.22 0.25
CA ASP A 72 -7.74 6.12 -0.67
C ASP A 72 -8.75 5.05 -0.21
N GLY A 73 -10.03 5.39 -0.28
CA GLY A 73 -11.12 4.49 0.05
C GLY A 73 -11.25 3.28 -0.89
N ILE A 74 -10.66 3.30 -2.09
CA ILE A 74 -10.67 2.18 -3.04
C ILE A 74 -10.10 0.88 -2.43
N PHE A 75 -9.22 1.00 -1.43
CA PHE A 75 -8.61 -0.14 -0.75
C PHE A 75 -9.47 -0.74 0.37
N THR A 76 -10.66 -0.18 0.66
CA THR A 76 -11.50 -0.64 1.79
C THR A 76 -11.89 -2.11 1.61
N ASP A 77 -12.43 -2.48 0.44
CA ASP A 77 -12.90 -3.85 0.20
C ASP A 77 -11.76 -4.86 0.24
N LEU A 78 -10.56 -4.44 -0.21
CA LEU A 78 -9.35 -5.26 -0.14
C LEU A 78 -8.90 -5.47 1.30
N ALA A 79 -8.91 -4.41 2.10
CA ALA A 79 -8.56 -4.47 3.51
C ALA A 79 -9.55 -5.34 4.30
N ASP A 80 -10.85 -5.26 4.00
CA ASP A 80 -11.87 -6.13 4.62
C ASP A 80 -11.64 -7.60 4.22
N TRP A 81 -11.34 -7.86 2.94
CA TRP A 81 -11.02 -9.19 2.44
C TRP A 81 -9.81 -9.81 3.14
N LEU A 82 -8.71 -9.07 3.30
CA LEU A 82 -7.51 -9.53 4.01
C LEU A 82 -7.80 -9.82 5.47
N ARG A 83 -8.52 -8.93 6.17
CA ARG A 83 -8.90 -9.14 7.56
C ARG A 83 -9.78 -10.36 7.77
N SER A 84 -10.70 -10.63 6.84
CA SER A 84 -11.55 -11.83 6.90
C SER A 84 -10.74 -13.14 6.86
N ARG A 85 -9.47 -13.08 6.44
CA ARG A 85 -8.53 -14.21 6.37
C ARG A 85 -7.50 -14.23 7.50
N GLY A 86 -7.65 -13.34 8.49
CA GLY A 86 -6.72 -13.25 9.62
C GLY A 86 -5.47 -12.43 9.36
N VAL A 87 -5.34 -11.78 8.21
CA VAL A 87 -4.22 -10.89 7.91
C VAL A 87 -4.40 -9.57 8.65
N GLU A 88 -3.36 -9.13 9.36
CA GLU A 88 -3.31 -7.82 9.99
C GLU A 88 -3.17 -6.71 8.93
N VAL A 89 -4.15 -5.81 8.85
CA VAL A 89 -4.09 -4.67 7.92
C VAL A 89 -3.68 -3.40 8.65
N VAL A 90 -2.53 -2.84 8.26
CA VAL A 90 -2.04 -1.54 8.73
C VAL A 90 -2.16 -0.53 7.60
N VAL A 91 -2.65 0.67 7.89
CA VAL A 91 -2.77 1.74 6.90
C VAL A 91 -1.79 2.86 7.22
N VAL A 92 -0.97 3.23 6.24
CA VAL A 92 -0.06 4.37 6.31
C VAL A 92 -0.61 5.45 5.40
N SER A 93 -1.05 6.57 5.98
CA SER A 93 -1.66 7.67 5.23
C SER A 93 -1.28 9.01 5.81
N ARG A 94 -1.36 10.05 4.98
CA ARG A 94 -1.38 11.44 5.47
C ARG A 94 -2.60 11.64 6.38
N PRO A 95 -2.50 12.42 7.48
CA PRO A 95 -3.59 12.59 8.44
C PRO A 95 -4.93 13.02 7.82
N ASN A 96 -4.88 13.94 6.86
CA ASN A 96 -6.07 14.53 6.23
C ASN A 96 -6.49 13.85 4.92
N ALA A 97 -5.86 12.73 4.56
CA ALA A 97 -6.12 12.02 3.31
C ALA A 97 -6.70 10.62 3.51
N LEU A 98 -6.97 10.21 4.76
CA LEU A 98 -7.45 8.87 5.08
C LEU A 98 -8.97 8.79 4.98
N SER A 99 -9.47 7.92 4.10
CA SER A 99 -10.87 7.53 4.03
C SER A 99 -11.37 7.00 5.38
N TYR A 100 -12.52 7.51 5.82
CA TYR A 100 -13.17 7.05 7.05
C TYR A 100 -13.47 5.54 7.02
N ARG A 101 -13.87 5.00 5.86
CA ARG A 101 -14.18 3.57 5.71
C ARG A 101 -12.92 2.73 5.89
N LEU A 102 -11.85 3.08 5.15
CA LEU A 102 -10.56 2.40 5.25
C LEU A 102 -10.00 2.48 6.68
N ARG A 103 -10.17 3.62 7.36
CA ARG A 103 -9.79 3.77 8.78
C ARG A 103 -10.51 2.80 9.70
N ARG A 104 -11.80 2.54 9.49
CA ARG A 104 -12.56 1.58 10.31
C ARG A 104 -12.13 0.14 10.04
N THR A 105 -11.69 -0.13 8.83
CA THR A 105 -11.17 -1.45 8.43
C THR A 105 -9.73 -1.66 8.86
N ALA A 106 -8.90 -0.64 9.06
CA ALA A 106 -7.52 -0.85 9.51
C ALA A 106 -7.46 -1.39 10.95
N ALA A 107 -6.54 -2.31 11.23
CA ALA A 107 -6.17 -2.68 12.61
C ALA A 107 -5.40 -1.53 13.28
N HIS A 108 -4.46 -0.94 12.53
CA HIS A 108 -3.68 0.22 12.97
C HIS A 108 -3.55 1.25 11.85
N VAL A 109 -3.47 2.52 12.25
CA VAL A 109 -3.19 3.63 11.34
C VAL A 109 -1.88 4.27 11.77
N ILE A 110 -0.93 4.32 10.85
CA ILE A 110 0.34 5.02 11.03
C ILE A 110 0.27 6.33 10.23
N PRO A 111 0.28 7.50 10.89
CA PRO A 111 0.31 8.76 10.18
C PRO A 111 1.64 8.91 9.43
N LEU A 112 1.57 9.29 8.16
CA LEU A 112 2.72 9.69 7.35
C LEU A 112 2.73 11.21 7.24
N ASP A 113 3.57 11.83 8.05
CA ASP A 113 3.82 13.25 7.95
C ASP A 113 4.92 13.51 6.91
N LEU A 114 4.55 14.27 5.88
CA LEU A 114 5.47 14.70 4.82
C LEU A 114 5.92 16.14 5.03
N ALA A 115 5.50 16.81 6.12
CA ALA A 115 6.04 18.09 6.50
C ALA A 115 7.57 17.97 6.65
N ALA A 116 8.25 18.82 5.87
CA ALA A 116 9.69 19.09 5.97
C ALA A 116 9.97 19.92 7.22
#